data_AF-E2SSC7-F1
#
_entry.id   AF-E2SSC7-F1
#
_cell.length_a   1.000
_cell.length_b   1.000
_cell.length_c   1.000
_cell.angle_alpha   90.00
_cell.angle_beta   90.00
_cell.angle_gamma   90.00
#
_symmetry.space_group_name_H-M   'P 1'
#
loop_
_entity.id
_entity.type
_entity.pdbx_description
1 polymer ?
#
loop_
_entity_poly.entity_id
_entity_poly.type
_entity_poly.pdbx_seq_one_letter_code
_entity_poly.pdbx_strand_id
1 'polypeptide(L)'
;MIKVYYGLDENKDVVPDIYQVKVTYSAVNGTIDSAHAGKIHYVTLFKDGKWATKEDGGIGTLTADQIATATAANGYAQNSLNWTPKTPTTSLKLNSDTEFKAIFSKDYFKYRVEYYYDGELGTTDYKGAVEFEKEVSVTPKNQ
;
A
#
# COMPACT_ATOMS: atom_id res chain seq x y z
N MET A 1 -5.86 10.98 -41.54
CA MET A 1 -7.07 11.18 -40.70
C MET A 1 -6.63 11.70 -39.35
N ILE A 2 -7.13 12.87 -38.93
CA ILE A 2 -6.99 13.35 -37.55
C ILE A 2 -8.31 13.01 -36.88
N LYS A 3 -8.31 12.07 -35.92
CA LYS A 3 -9.46 11.82 -35.05
C LYS A 3 -9.37 12.83 -33.91
N VAL A 4 -10.23 13.85 -33.93
CA VAL A 4 -10.38 14.75 -32.79
C VAL A 4 -11.45 14.16 -31.90
N TYR A 5 -11.05 13.66 -30.74
CA TYR A 5 -11.98 13.20 -29.73
C TYR A 5 -12.30 14.38 -28.79
N TYR A 6 -13.51 14.91 -28.85
CA TYR A 6 -14.06 15.79 -27.81
C TYR A 6 -14.48 14.89 -26.65
N GLY A 7 -13.50 14.42 -25.88
CA GLY A 7 -13.75 13.65 -24.67
C GLY A 7 -14.28 14.56 -23.56
N LEU A 8 -15.04 13.98 -22.64
CA LEU A 8 -15.34 14.61 -21.37
C LEU A 8 -14.03 14.91 -20.62
N ASP A 9 -14.02 16.03 -19.91
CA ASP A 9 -12.97 16.42 -18.98
C ASP A 9 -13.67 16.71 -17.64
N GLU A 10 -14.07 15.64 -16.95
CA GLU A 10 -14.80 15.72 -15.68
C GLU A 10 -13.87 16.16 -14.54
N ASN A 11 -12.60 15.77 -14.63
CA ASN A 11 -11.58 16.10 -13.63
C ASN A 11 -11.06 17.55 -13.77
N LYS A 12 -11.32 18.21 -14.91
CA LYS A 12 -10.99 19.60 -15.25
C LYS A 12 -9.48 19.87 -15.29
N ASP A 13 -8.69 18.91 -15.73
CA ASP A 13 -7.23 19.01 -15.83
C ASP A 13 -6.73 19.40 -17.23
N VAL A 14 -7.65 19.76 -18.14
CA VAL A 14 -7.37 20.19 -19.52
C VAL A 14 -6.93 19.03 -20.42
N VAL A 15 -6.90 17.79 -19.92
CA VAL A 15 -6.71 16.57 -20.69
C VAL A 15 -8.04 15.83 -20.76
N PRO A 16 -8.55 15.50 -21.96
CA PRO A 16 -9.75 14.68 -22.05
C PRO A 16 -9.57 13.33 -21.34
N ASP A 17 -10.54 12.94 -20.49
CA ASP A 17 -10.47 11.75 -19.63
C ASP A 17 -10.23 10.44 -20.42
N ILE A 18 -10.64 10.40 -21.68
CA ILE A 18 -10.42 9.27 -22.61
C ILE A 18 -8.93 8.98 -22.90
N TYR A 19 -8.05 9.95 -22.65
CA TYR A 19 -6.60 9.81 -22.78
C TYR A 19 -5.94 9.57 -21.43
N GLN A 20 -6.71 9.24 -20.40
CA GLN A 20 -6.20 9.06 -19.06
C GLN A 20 -6.68 7.74 -18.46
N VAL A 21 -5.92 7.26 -17.49
CA VAL A 21 -6.33 6.16 -16.62
C VAL A 21 -6.28 6.61 -15.18
N LYS A 22 -7.16 6.02 -14.37
CA LYS A 22 -7.30 6.32 -12.95
C LYS A 22 -6.38 5.42 -12.14
N VAL A 23 -5.64 6.02 -11.22
CA VAL A 23 -4.82 5.33 -10.24
C VAL A 23 -5.30 5.66 -8.85
N THR A 24 -5.52 4.63 -8.03
CA THR A 24 -5.93 4.77 -6.63
C THR A 24 -5.05 3.92 -5.74
N TYR A 25 -4.96 4.30 -4.46
CA TYR A 25 -4.16 3.60 -3.46
C TYR A 25 -5.01 3.16 -2.28
N SER A 26 -4.78 1.93 -1.81
CA SER A 26 -5.39 1.38 -0.60
C SER A 26 -4.38 0.58 0.22
N ALA A 27 -4.68 0.35 1.50
CA ALA A 27 -3.83 -0.43 2.38
C ALA A 27 -4.62 -1.49 3.15
N VAL A 28 -4.01 -2.66 3.36
CA VAL A 28 -4.49 -3.74 4.23
C VAL A 28 -3.51 -3.86 5.38
N ASN A 29 -4.01 -3.76 6.61
CA ASN A 29 -3.21 -3.75 7.85
C ASN A 29 -2.19 -2.60 7.90
N GLY A 30 -2.57 -1.45 7.36
CA GLY A 30 -1.75 -0.26 7.30
C GLY A 30 -2.55 0.93 6.78
N THR A 31 -1.84 1.99 6.45
CA THR A 31 -2.40 3.24 5.93
C THR A 31 -1.62 3.72 4.70
N ILE A 32 -2.28 4.47 3.84
CA ILE A 32 -1.67 5.23 2.76
C ILE A 32 -1.44 6.66 3.23
N ASP A 33 -0.36 7.31 2.76
CA ASP A 33 -0.10 8.69 3.13
C ASP A 33 -1.24 9.65 2.72
N SER A 34 -1.37 10.74 3.47
CA SER A 34 -2.46 11.70 3.32
C SER A 34 -2.51 12.42 1.95
N ALA A 35 -1.41 12.44 1.21
CA ALA A 35 -1.40 13.05 -0.12
C ALA A 35 -2.12 12.17 -1.15
N HIS A 36 -2.25 10.87 -0.90
CA HIS A 36 -2.82 9.89 -1.84
C HIS A 36 -4.09 9.19 -1.32
N ALA A 37 -4.24 9.07 0.01
CA ALA A 37 -5.37 8.35 0.61
C ALA A 37 -6.73 8.89 0.15
N GLY A 38 -7.55 8.02 -0.43
CA GLY A 38 -8.90 8.35 -0.91
C GLY A 38 -8.93 9.25 -2.16
N LYS A 39 -7.80 9.48 -2.83
CA LYS A 39 -7.71 10.32 -4.03
C LYS A 39 -7.54 9.48 -5.30
N ILE A 40 -7.96 10.05 -6.41
CA ILE A 40 -7.75 9.53 -7.75
C ILE A 40 -6.61 10.34 -8.38
N HIS A 41 -5.62 9.63 -8.91
CA HIS A 41 -4.53 10.21 -9.69
C HIS A 41 -4.76 9.86 -11.16
N TYR A 42 -4.65 10.84 -12.04
CA TYR A 42 -4.86 10.66 -13.46
C TYR A 42 -3.51 10.54 -14.17
N VAL A 43 -3.36 9.47 -14.95
CA VAL A 43 -2.14 9.20 -15.72
C VAL A 43 -2.46 9.33 -17.20
N THR A 44 -1.85 10.31 -17.86
CA THR A 44 -2.04 10.57 -19.29
C THR A 44 -1.33 9.51 -20.14
N LEU A 45 -2.05 9.00 -21.14
CA LEU A 45 -1.62 7.97 -22.05
C LEU A 45 -1.04 8.56 -23.33
N PHE A 46 0.10 8.02 -23.75
CA PHE A 46 0.79 8.43 -24.97
C PHE A 46 1.11 7.24 -25.87
N LYS A 47 1.15 7.50 -27.17
CA LYS A 47 1.71 6.63 -28.19
C LYS A 47 2.44 7.49 -29.21
N ASP A 48 3.71 7.16 -29.48
CA ASP A 48 4.54 7.90 -30.43
C ASP A 48 4.60 9.42 -30.15
N GLY A 49 4.64 9.79 -28.86
CA GLY A 49 4.72 11.18 -28.39
C GLY A 49 3.42 11.98 -28.49
N LYS A 50 2.29 11.34 -28.82
CA LYS A 50 0.97 11.97 -28.92
C LYS A 50 -0.01 11.32 -27.96
N TRP A 51 -1.01 12.07 -27.51
CA TRP A 51 -2.13 11.49 -26.74
C TRP A 51 -2.79 10.37 -27.53
N ALA A 52 -3.07 9.27 -26.85
CA ALA A 52 -3.68 8.08 -27.43
C ALA A 52 -4.60 7.45 -26.39
N THR A 53 -5.74 6.91 -26.83
CA THR A 53 -6.64 6.20 -25.93
C THR A 53 -6.04 4.84 -25.54
N LYS A 54 -6.62 4.19 -24.53
CA LYS A 54 -6.26 2.82 -24.16
C LYS A 54 -6.44 1.83 -25.33
N GLU A 55 -7.49 1.98 -26.12
CA GLU A 55 -7.79 1.13 -27.29
C GLU A 55 -6.78 1.32 -28.42
N ASP A 56 -6.29 2.55 -28.59
CA ASP A 56 -5.24 2.86 -29.57
C ASP A 56 -3.84 2.41 -29.10
N GLY A 57 -3.73 1.82 -27.90
CA GLY A 57 -2.49 1.31 -27.31
C GLY A 57 -1.68 2.37 -26.57
N GLY A 58 -2.33 3.44 -26.10
CA GLY A 58 -1.69 4.47 -25.28
C GLY A 58 -1.16 3.90 -23.97
N ILE A 59 0.04 4.33 -23.59
CA ILE A 59 0.73 3.94 -22.36
C ILE A 59 1.07 5.19 -21.56
N GLY A 60 0.82 5.14 -20.26
CA GLY A 60 1.26 6.15 -19.31
C GLY A 60 2.17 5.56 -18.23
N THR A 61 2.81 6.45 -17.48
CA THR A 61 3.67 6.11 -16.33
C THR A 61 3.39 7.10 -15.20
N LEU A 62 3.52 6.64 -13.96
CA LEU A 62 3.41 7.51 -12.78
C LEU A 62 4.55 8.53 -12.75
N THR A 63 4.26 9.73 -12.27
CA THR A 63 5.29 10.67 -11.80
C THR A 63 5.69 10.35 -10.35
N ALA A 64 6.80 10.92 -9.86
CA ALA A 64 7.29 10.60 -8.52
C ALA A 64 6.30 11.03 -7.41
N ASP A 65 5.61 12.15 -7.60
CA ASP A 65 4.58 12.69 -6.71
C ASP A 65 3.25 11.94 -6.79
N GLN A 66 3.06 11.08 -7.79
CA GLN A 66 1.90 10.19 -7.90
C GLN A 66 2.14 8.83 -7.24
N ILE A 67 3.35 8.55 -6.73
CA ILE A 67 3.69 7.29 -6.06
C ILE A 67 3.45 7.45 -4.57
N ALA A 68 2.43 6.74 -4.08
CA ALA A 68 2.10 6.74 -2.67
C ALA A 68 3.12 5.98 -1.82
N THR A 69 3.18 6.36 -0.56
CA THR A 69 3.85 5.60 0.51
C THR A 69 2.82 4.94 1.42
N ALA A 70 3.22 3.86 2.08
CA ALA A 70 2.36 3.10 2.97
C ALA A 70 3.06 2.81 4.30
N THR A 71 2.30 2.88 5.39
CA THR A 71 2.78 2.61 6.76
C THR A 71 2.00 1.47 7.39
N ALA A 72 2.70 0.49 7.95
CA ALA A 72 2.09 -0.64 8.64
C ALA A 72 1.32 -0.17 9.88
N ALA A 73 0.21 -0.84 10.18
CA ALA A 73 -0.48 -0.65 11.45
C ALA A 73 0.32 -1.29 12.61
N ASN A 74 0.04 -0.89 13.85
CA ASN A 74 0.63 -1.52 15.03
C ASN A 74 0.37 -3.03 15.01
N GLY A 75 1.41 -3.83 15.28
CA GLY A 75 1.33 -5.28 15.20
C GLY A 75 1.71 -5.88 13.84
N TYR A 76 1.95 -5.05 12.81
CA TYR A 76 2.35 -5.47 11.48
C TYR A 76 3.73 -4.95 11.11
N ALA A 77 4.47 -5.74 10.32
CA ALA A 77 5.87 -5.49 10.04
C ALA A 77 6.02 -4.52 8.85
N GLN A 78 6.61 -3.33 9.05
CA GLN A 78 6.79 -2.34 7.98
C GLN A 78 7.60 -2.87 6.79
N ASN A 79 8.61 -3.71 7.05
CA ASN A 79 9.45 -4.32 6.02
C ASN A 79 8.76 -5.45 5.24
N SER A 80 7.54 -5.84 5.63
CA SER A 80 6.72 -6.80 4.90
C SER A 80 5.87 -6.17 3.80
N LEU A 81 5.97 -4.85 3.59
CA LEU A 81 5.22 -4.12 2.57
C LEU A 81 5.33 -4.82 1.21
N ASN A 82 4.18 -5.27 0.73
CA ASN A 82 4.03 -5.79 -0.61
C ASN A 82 2.90 -5.06 -1.33
N TRP A 83 3.15 -4.65 -2.57
CA TRP A 83 2.16 -3.97 -3.41
C TRP A 83 1.56 -4.92 -4.43
N THR A 84 0.24 -4.85 -4.62
CA THR A 84 -0.48 -5.54 -5.71
C THR A 84 -1.20 -4.52 -6.59
N PRO A 85 -1.27 -4.70 -7.92
CA PRO A 85 -0.79 -5.86 -8.68
C PRO A 85 0.73 -5.92 -8.86
N LYS A 86 1.41 -4.77 -8.76
CA LYS A 86 2.88 -4.63 -8.79
C LYS A 86 3.28 -3.44 -7.94
N THR A 87 4.55 -3.34 -7.59
CA THR A 87 5.11 -2.14 -6.95
C THR A 87 4.95 -0.93 -7.88
N PRO A 88 4.31 0.17 -7.43
CA PRO A 88 4.20 1.39 -8.20
C PRO A 88 5.59 2.01 -8.39
N THR A 89 5.94 2.33 -9.64
CA THR A 89 7.21 2.99 -9.98
C THR A 89 6.98 3.95 -11.15
N THR A 90 7.92 4.87 -11.36
CA THR A 90 7.90 5.77 -12.53
C THR A 90 8.15 5.06 -13.86
N SER A 91 8.60 3.81 -13.82
CA SER A 91 8.83 2.97 -15.00
C SER A 91 7.70 1.99 -15.29
N LEU A 92 6.72 1.87 -14.37
CA LEU A 92 5.60 0.97 -14.54
C LEU A 92 4.65 1.51 -15.61
N LYS A 93 4.52 0.75 -16.70
CA LYS A 93 3.63 1.06 -17.81
C LYS A 93 2.19 0.73 -17.43
N LEU A 94 1.30 1.71 -17.58
CA LEU A 94 -0.13 1.61 -17.32
C LEU A 94 -0.92 1.87 -18.61
N ASN A 95 -1.97 1.10 -18.82
CA ASN A 95 -2.90 1.25 -19.95
C ASN A 95 -4.37 1.08 -19.54
N SER A 96 -4.63 0.92 -18.24
CA SER A 96 -5.95 0.70 -17.66
C SER A 96 -5.97 1.25 -16.24
N ASP A 97 -7.18 1.53 -15.75
CA ASP A 97 -7.38 1.93 -14.37
C ASP A 97 -6.78 0.90 -13.42
N THR A 98 -6.02 1.37 -12.44
CA THR A 98 -5.22 0.50 -11.57
C THR A 98 -5.35 0.93 -10.12
N GLU A 99 -5.80 -0.01 -9.28
CA GLU A 99 -5.68 0.13 -7.83
C GLU A 99 -4.36 -0.50 -7.36
N PHE A 100 -3.52 0.27 -6.70
CA PHE A 100 -2.37 -0.26 -5.96
C PHE A 100 -2.75 -0.48 -4.50
N LYS A 101 -2.60 -1.72 -4.04
CA LYS A 101 -2.90 -2.12 -2.67
C LYS A 101 -1.63 -2.49 -1.93
N ALA A 102 -1.32 -1.73 -0.87
CA ALA A 102 -0.24 -2.03 0.07
C ALA A 102 -0.74 -3.08 1.08
N ILE A 103 0.02 -4.16 1.25
CA ILE A 103 -0.34 -5.26 2.15
C ILE A 103 0.81 -5.47 3.12
N PHE A 104 0.48 -5.54 4.41
CA PHE A 104 1.44 -5.84 5.47
C PHE A 104 1.09 -7.17 6.17
N SER A 105 2.13 -7.94 6.45
CA SER A 105 2.08 -9.18 7.23
C SER A 105 2.27 -8.89 8.73
N LYS A 106 1.74 -9.79 9.56
CA LYS A 106 1.87 -9.70 11.02
C LYS A 106 3.33 -9.69 11.45
N ASP A 107 3.64 -8.90 12.46
CA ASP A 107 4.96 -8.86 13.09
C ASP A 107 5.08 -9.88 14.24
N TYR A 108 6.29 -10.07 14.74
CA TYR A 108 6.62 -11.03 15.79
C TYR A 108 7.27 -10.32 16.98
N PHE A 109 6.64 -10.46 18.15
CA PHE A 109 7.05 -9.77 19.36
C PHE A 109 7.66 -10.73 20.37
N LYS A 110 8.84 -10.38 20.88
CA LYS A 110 9.41 -11.07 22.05
C LYS A 110 8.72 -10.58 23.31
N TYR A 111 8.51 -11.48 24.25
CA TYR A 111 7.94 -11.15 25.55
C TYR A 111 8.71 -11.88 26.65
N ARG A 112 8.50 -11.45 27.89
CA ARG A 112 9.00 -12.14 29.08
C ARG A 112 7.87 -12.27 30.09
N VAL A 113 7.98 -13.28 30.93
CA VAL A 113 7.05 -13.52 32.04
C VAL A 113 7.83 -13.36 33.34
N GLU A 114 7.36 -12.51 34.22
CA GLU A 114 7.92 -12.31 35.56
C GLU A 114 6.99 -12.97 36.58
N TYR A 115 7.55 -13.81 37.46
CA TYR A 115 6.84 -14.49 38.53
C TYR A 115 7.21 -13.83 39.85
N TYR A 116 6.19 -13.37 40.59
CA TYR A 116 6.33 -12.72 41.88
C TYR A 116 5.75 -13.61 42.98
N TYR A 117 6.46 -13.74 44.10
CA TYR A 117 6.03 -14.47 45.29
C TYR A 117 6.10 -13.51 46.47
N ASP A 118 4.98 -13.35 47.19
CA ASP A 118 4.85 -12.40 48.31
C ASP A 118 5.29 -10.96 47.99
N GLY A 119 5.12 -10.54 46.73
CA GLY A 119 5.50 -9.21 46.24
C GLY A 119 6.95 -9.09 45.78
N GLU A 120 7.78 -10.11 46.01
CA GLU A 120 9.19 -10.15 45.58
C GLU A 120 9.34 -10.85 44.22
N LEU A 121 10.23 -10.32 43.37
CA LEU A 121 10.53 -10.93 42.08
C LEU A 121 11.28 -12.25 42.28
N GLY A 122 10.67 -13.37 41.89
CA GLY A 122 11.28 -14.69 41.98
C GLY A 122 12.08 -15.05 40.73
N THR A 123 11.39 -15.21 39.59
CA THR A 123 12.03 -15.63 38.33
C THR A 123 11.48 -14.88 37.13
N THR A 124 12.32 -14.74 36.10
CA THR A 124 11.93 -14.15 34.81
C THR A 124 12.21 -15.14 33.69
N ASP A 125 11.17 -15.51 32.96
CA ASP A 125 11.28 -16.33 31.76
C ASP A 125 11.29 -15.44 30.52
N TYR A 126 12.38 -15.45 29.77
CA TYR A 126 12.44 -14.85 28.44
C TYR A 126 11.85 -15.81 27.42
N LYS A 127 10.90 -15.34 26.61
CA LYS A 127 10.21 -16.16 25.61
C LYS A 127 10.57 -15.70 24.20
N GLY A 128 10.47 -16.65 23.27
CA GLY A 128 10.68 -16.39 21.85
C GLY A 128 9.67 -15.41 21.28
N ALA A 129 9.90 -15.02 20.03
CA ALA A 129 8.99 -14.13 19.33
C ALA A 129 7.67 -14.85 19.01
N VAL A 130 6.54 -14.16 19.22
CA VAL A 130 5.19 -14.65 18.95
C VAL A 130 4.53 -13.70 17.97
N GLU A 131 3.84 -14.26 16.98
CA GLU A 131 3.12 -13.50 15.96
C GLU A 131 2.02 -12.64 16.60
N PHE A 132 1.79 -11.46 16.04
CA PHE A 132 0.74 -10.56 16.47
C PHE A 132 -0.65 -11.23 16.51
N GLU A 133 -1.42 -10.93 17.57
CA GLU A 133 -2.74 -11.52 17.90
C GLU A 133 -2.72 -13.02 18.22
N LYS A 134 -1.54 -13.67 18.29
CA LYS A 134 -1.47 -15.06 18.72
C LYS A 134 -1.51 -15.14 20.25
N GLU A 135 -2.41 -15.99 20.75
CA GLU A 135 -2.54 -16.24 22.19
C GLU A 135 -1.28 -16.91 22.76
N VAL A 136 -0.92 -16.51 23.97
CA VAL A 136 0.17 -17.09 24.75
C VAL A 136 -0.39 -17.68 26.03
N SER A 137 -0.05 -18.93 26.29
CA SER A 137 -0.37 -19.59 27.56
C SER A 137 0.84 -19.54 28.50
N VAL A 138 0.59 -19.19 29.76
CA VAL A 138 1.58 -19.12 30.83
C VAL A 138 1.08 -19.95 32.00
N THR A 139 1.91 -20.88 32.47
CA THR A 139 1.63 -21.67 33.66
C THR A 139 2.35 -21.04 34.86
N PRO A 140 1.67 -20.76 35.99
CA PRO A 140 2.33 -20.35 37.22
C PRO A 140 3.41 -21.36 37.62
N LYS A 141 4.57 -20.85 38.05
CA LYS A 141 5.58 -21.68 38.70
C LYS A 141 5.28 -21.70 40.19
N ASN A 142 5.34 -22.87 40.81
CA ASN A 142 5.32 -22.99 42.26
C ASN A 142 6.77 -22.95 42.76
N GLN A 143 6.97 -22.33 43.92
CA GLN A 143 8.24 -22.35 44.64
C GLN A 143 8.50 -23.71 45.28
#